data_AF-A0A960ZJR1-F1
#
_entry.id   AF-A0A960ZJR1-F1
#
_cell.length_a   1.000
_cell.length_b   1.000
_cell.length_c   1.000
_cell.angle_alpha   90.00
_cell.angle_beta   90.00
_cell.angle_gamma   90.00
#
_symmetry.space_group_name_H-M   'P 1'
#
loop_
_entity.id
_entity.type
_entity.pdbx_description
1 polymer ?
#
loop_
_entity_poly.entity_id
_entity_poly.type
_entity_poly.pdbx_seq_one_letter_code
_entity_poly.pdbx_strand_id
1 'polypeptide(L)'
;MSGYYENSLIATSLLLQKVKATYWHKWLRKDLEIWNESGSVERHLSAYAGCPGSFDDLVILSINGHKIDSEYEYQVNLVFYWLRILCYFFATTKKKRINFKTLLEEFSVENLVLSKAKKEAELFIGPYKLANFKTEISGERCLDCGYAIIPDNKIDQFILDNIIPSWVLWASVNNRLIDLVNRILQWQRTELDELKQEICDCIRRSSIEIRGSMWSKKCPQCKSKDHAVYRWKLRSSKKSRFFPVKNNIKLNF
;
A
#
# COMPACT_ATOMS: atom_id res chain seq x y z
N MET A 1 26.98 4.41 -9.82
CA MET A 1 25.64 3.81 -9.72
C MET A 1 25.11 4.12 -8.34
N SER A 2 24.00 4.85 -8.23
CA SER A 2 23.38 5.12 -6.94
C SER A 2 22.92 3.81 -6.29
N GLY A 3 23.15 3.68 -4.99
CA GLY A 3 22.70 2.51 -4.22
C GLY A 3 21.19 2.56 -3.99
N TYR A 4 20.56 1.40 -3.68
CA TYR A 4 19.12 1.37 -3.37
C TYR A 4 18.73 2.34 -2.25
N TYR A 5 19.57 2.46 -1.21
CA TYR A 5 19.38 3.40 -0.12
C TYR A 5 19.30 4.86 -0.59
N GLU A 6 20.30 5.29 -1.36
CA GLU A 6 20.37 6.65 -1.92
C GLU A 6 19.14 6.95 -2.76
N ASN A 7 18.72 5.99 -3.61
CA ASN A 7 17.57 6.17 -4.48
C ASN A 7 16.25 6.27 -3.69
N SER A 8 16.10 5.47 -2.63
CA SER A 8 14.96 5.58 -1.70
C SER A 8 14.94 6.93 -1.00
N LEU A 9 16.09 7.44 -0.53
CA LEU A 9 16.19 8.77 0.08
C LEU A 9 15.83 9.90 -0.90
N ILE A 10 16.33 9.85 -2.14
CA ILE A 10 16.02 10.85 -3.16
C ILE A 10 14.51 10.87 -3.46
N ALA A 11 13.91 9.69 -3.69
CA ALA A 11 12.48 9.58 -3.96
C ALA A 11 11.63 10.10 -2.79
N THR A 12 12.01 9.77 -1.56
CA THR A 12 11.32 10.26 -0.35
C THR A 12 11.47 11.77 -0.21
N SER A 13 12.68 12.30 -0.40
CA SER A 13 12.97 13.73 -0.34
C SER A 13 12.17 14.52 -1.39
N LEU A 14 12.04 13.97 -2.60
CA LEU A 14 11.21 14.55 -3.66
C LEU A 14 9.73 14.61 -3.27
N LEU A 15 9.19 13.53 -2.69
CA LEU A 15 7.81 13.50 -2.22
C LEU A 15 7.57 14.59 -1.18
N LEU A 16 8.43 14.67 -0.17
CA LEU A 16 8.35 15.67 0.90
C LEU A 16 8.50 17.10 0.38
N GLN A 17 9.34 17.33 -0.62
CA GLN A 17 9.47 18.62 -1.28
C GLN A 17 8.15 19.07 -1.92
N LYS A 18 7.50 18.16 -2.66
CA LYS A 18 6.28 18.45 -3.42
C LYS A 18 5.09 18.74 -2.52
N VAL A 19 4.96 18.00 -1.42
CA VAL A 19 3.91 18.22 -0.42
C VAL A 19 4.25 19.30 0.61
N LYS A 20 5.37 20.03 0.42
CA LYS A 20 5.87 21.08 1.33
C LYS A 20 6.11 20.62 2.78
N ALA A 21 6.50 19.36 3.00
CA ALA A 21 7.01 18.87 4.28
C ALA A 21 8.47 19.32 4.48
N THR A 22 8.67 20.64 4.66
CA THR A 22 9.97 21.31 4.53
C THR A 22 11.03 20.85 5.54
N TYR A 23 10.65 20.61 6.79
CA TYR A 23 11.57 20.14 7.83
C TYR A 23 12.21 18.80 7.44
N TRP A 24 11.37 17.80 7.14
CA TRP A 24 11.84 16.46 6.79
C TRP A 24 12.51 16.41 5.42
N HIS A 25 12.07 17.22 4.46
CA HIS A 25 12.80 17.38 3.20
C HIS A 25 14.25 17.86 3.43
N LYS A 26 14.45 18.91 4.24
CA LYS A 26 15.79 19.39 4.61
C LYS A 26 16.58 18.33 5.38
N TRP A 27 15.91 17.60 6.27
CA TRP A 27 16.53 16.51 7.01
C TRP A 27 17.10 15.43 6.08
N LEU A 28 16.31 14.93 5.12
CA LEU A 28 16.76 13.90 4.18
C LEU A 28 17.84 14.39 3.22
N ARG A 29 17.80 15.67 2.83
CA ARG A 29 18.90 16.27 2.04
C ARG A 29 20.23 16.20 2.78
N LYS A 30 20.23 16.45 4.09
CA LYS A 30 21.43 16.32 4.90
C LYS A 30 21.89 14.86 5.05
N ASP A 31 20.96 13.91 5.13
CA ASP A 31 21.30 12.48 5.14
C ASP A 31 21.93 12.03 3.81
N LEU A 32 21.45 12.56 2.67
CA LEU A 32 22.06 12.33 1.37
C LEU A 32 23.49 12.88 1.27
N GLU A 33 23.74 14.09 1.79
CA GLU A 33 25.09 14.66 1.87
C GLU A 33 26.03 13.76 2.68
N ILE A 34 25.63 13.38 3.89
CA ILE A 34 26.43 12.52 4.78
C ILE A 34 26.69 11.16 4.15
N TRP A 35 25.69 10.57 3.49
CA TRP A 35 25.84 9.32 2.76
C TRP A 35 26.86 9.45 1.62
N ASN A 36 26.81 10.52 0.84
CA ASN A 36 27.73 10.74 -0.28
C ASN A 36 29.17 11.02 0.18
N GLU A 37 29.34 11.67 1.34
CA GLU A 37 30.65 11.99 1.91
C GLU A 37 31.31 10.79 2.61
N SER A 38 30.53 10.00 3.35
CA SER A 38 31.07 9.02 4.32
C SER A 38 30.45 7.62 4.23
N GLY A 39 29.37 7.44 3.47
CA GLY A 39 28.57 6.22 3.49
C GLY A 39 27.85 5.98 4.82
N SER A 40 27.78 6.97 5.72
CA SER A 40 27.10 6.84 7.00
C SER A 40 25.58 6.95 6.86
N VAL A 41 24.88 6.18 7.68
CA VAL A 41 23.41 6.14 7.77
C VAL A 41 22.91 6.40 9.19
N GLU A 42 23.81 6.68 10.14
CA GLU A 42 23.49 6.77 11.58
C GLU A 42 22.50 7.88 11.88
N ARG A 43 22.71 9.07 11.28
CA ARG A 43 21.80 10.21 11.43
C ARG A 43 20.40 9.87 10.93
N HIS A 44 20.29 9.26 9.74
CA HIS A 44 19.00 8.82 9.21
C HIS A 44 18.33 7.80 10.13
N LEU A 45 19.06 6.78 10.60
CA LEU A 45 18.51 5.76 11.50
C LEU A 45 18.09 6.34 12.87
N SER A 46 18.75 7.40 13.35
CA SER A 46 18.37 8.08 14.59
C SER A 46 16.98 8.72 14.54
N ALA A 47 16.45 8.97 13.33
CA ALA A 47 15.12 9.56 13.13
C ALA A 47 13.97 8.57 13.37
N TYR A 48 14.24 7.27 13.56
CA TYR A 48 13.25 6.19 13.78
C TYR A 48 13.21 5.75 15.26
N ALA A 49 13.57 6.62 16.20
CA ALA A 49 13.76 6.25 17.60
C ALA A 49 12.46 6.16 18.43
N GLY A 50 11.29 6.42 17.85
CA GLY A 50 10.00 6.37 18.55
C GLY A 50 9.77 7.52 19.54
N CYS A 51 10.52 8.62 19.41
CA CYS A 51 10.28 9.86 20.16
C CYS A 51 9.27 10.74 19.42
N PRO A 52 8.39 11.49 20.12
CA PRO A 52 7.45 12.41 19.47
C PRO A 52 8.15 13.38 18.51
N GLY A 53 7.63 13.47 17.28
CA GLY A 53 8.24 14.27 16.22
C GLY A 53 9.35 13.53 15.47
N SER A 54 9.36 12.20 15.53
CA SER A 54 10.21 11.31 14.72
C SER A 54 9.73 11.25 13.27
N PHE A 55 10.55 10.66 12.40
CA PHE A 55 10.21 10.57 10.98
C PHE A 55 8.99 9.67 10.74
N ASP A 56 8.76 8.73 11.66
CA ASP A 56 7.62 7.83 11.66
C ASP A 56 6.31 8.55 12.03
N ASP A 57 6.39 9.66 12.78
CA ASP A 57 5.23 10.46 13.18
C ASP A 57 4.72 11.39 12.08
N LEU A 58 5.45 11.54 10.97
CA LEU A 58 5.04 12.42 9.89
C LEU A 58 3.80 11.87 9.18
N VAL A 59 2.71 12.63 9.24
CA VAL A 59 1.49 12.39 8.46
C VAL A 59 1.25 13.58 7.53
N ILE A 60 1.18 13.29 6.23
CA ILE A 60 1.03 14.28 5.16
C ILE A 60 -0.45 14.60 4.98
N LEU A 61 -0.96 15.57 5.75
CA LEU A 61 -2.33 16.06 5.64
C LEU A 61 -2.37 17.55 5.28
N SER A 62 -3.38 17.95 4.54
CA SER A 62 -3.70 19.36 4.22
C SER A 62 -3.93 20.19 5.49
N ILE A 63 -4.59 19.61 6.50
CA ILE A 63 -4.82 20.26 7.81
C ILE A 63 -3.50 20.55 8.56
N ASN A 64 -2.44 19.80 8.27
CA ASN A 64 -1.10 20.02 8.82
C ASN A 64 -0.28 21.04 8.00
N GLY A 65 -0.91 21.73 7.03
CA GLY A 65 -0.26 22.72 6.17
C GLY A 65 0.52 22.14 4.98
N HIS A 66 0.36 20.84 4.70
CA HIS A 66 0.98 20.21 3.54
C HIS A 66 0.21 20.54 2.26
N LYS A 67 0.93 20.65 1.14
CA LYS A 67 0.33 20.91 -0.19
C LYS A 67 -0.15 19.61 -0.80
N ILE A 68 -1.38 19.22 -0.47
CA ILE A 68 -2.07 18.04 -0.98
C ILE A 68 -3.58 18.26 -0.88
N ASP A 69 -4.36 17.72 -1.83
CA ASP A 69 -5.82 17.72 -1.70
C ASP A 69 -6.26 16.57 -0.80
N SER A 70 -7.28 16.78 0.03
CA SER A 70 -7.73 15.81 1.03
C SER A 70 -8.13 14.45 0.44
N GLU A 71 -8.60 14.42 -0.81
CA GLU A 71 -8.95 13.19 -1.53
C GLU A 71 -7.73 12.30 -1.87
N TYR A 72 -6.50 12.84 -1.85
CA TYR A 72 -5.26 12.11 -2.18
C TYR A 72 -4.36 11.85 -0.97
N GLU A 73 -4.74 12.37 0.21
CA GLU A 73 -3.94 12.22 1.43
C GLU A 73 -3.63 10.75 1.71
N TYR A 74 -4.61 9.87 1.55
CA TYR A 74 -4.42 8.45 1.82
C TYR A 74 -3.32 7.84 0.93
N GLN A 75 -3.41 8.04 -0.38
CA GLN A 75 -2.52 7.44 -1.38
C GLN A 75 -1.09 7.93 -1.20
N VAL A 76 -0.92 9.23 -0.95
CA VAL A 76 0.39 9.82 -0.71
C VAL A 76 0.99 9.33 0.61
N ASN A 77 0.20 9.23 1.67
CA ASN A 77 0.69 8.68 2.95
C ASN A 77 1.06 7.20 2.83
N LEU A 78 0.31 6.40 2.07
CA LEU A 78 0.66 5.00 1.82
C LEU A 78 2.01 4.87 1.09
N VAL A 79 2.21 5.68 0.05
CA VAL A 79 3.45 5.65 -0.72
C VAL A 79 4.62 6.15 0.11
N PHE A 80 4.41 7.23 0.86
CA PHE A 80 5.38 7.73 1.82
C PHE A 80 5.76 6.67 2.85
N TYR A 81 4.78 5.94 3.40
CA TYR A 81 5.01 4.83 4.31
C TYR A 81 5.93 3.75 3.71
N TRP A 82 5.66 3.30 2.48
CA TRP A 82 6.52 2.33 1.81
C TRP A 82 7.91 2.86 1.48
N LEU A 83 8.03 4.14 1.12
CA LEU A 83 9.31 4.78 0.89
C LEU A 83 10.15 4.86 2.18
N ARG A 84 9.54 5.16 3.34
CA ARG A 84 10.22 5.11 4.64
C ARG A 84 10.73 3.71 4.95
N ILE A 85 9.89 2.69 4.74
CA ILE A 85 10.29 1.29 4.92
C ILE A 85 11.51 0.95 4.08
N LEU A 86 11.52 1.34 2.80
CA LEU A 86 12.67 1.11 1.93
C LEU A 86 13.92 1.87 2.40
N CYS A 87 13.78 3.13 2.81
CA CYS A 87 14.90 3.90 3.36
C CYS A 87 15.51 3.20 4.58
N TYR A 88 14.68 2.76 5.52
CA TYR A 88 15.13 2.03 6.70
C TYR A 88 15.77 0.67 6.35
N PHE A 89 15.10 -0.13 5.51
CA PHE A 89 15.57 -1.44 5.09
C PHE A 89 16.94 -1.37 4.40
N PHE A 90 17.12 -0.46 3.45
CA PHE A 90 18.39 -0.34 2.74
C PHE A 90 19.50 0.30 3.59
N ALA A 91 19.16 1.20 4.52
CA ALA A 91 20.11 1.73 5.50
C ALA A 91 20.67 0.64 6.42
N THR A 92 19.79 -0.22 6.94
CA THR A 92 20.14 -1.26 7.91
C THR A 92 20.84 -2.46 7.27
N THR A 93 20.36 -2.92 6.12
CA THR A 93 20.90 -4.13 5.48
C THR A 93 22.14 -3.87 4.65
N LYS A 94 22.34 -2.62 4.19
CA LYS A 94 23.42 -2.21 3.26
C LYS A 94 23.52 -3.12 2.01
N LYS A 95 22.41 -3.79 1.62
CA LYS A 95 22.38 -4.71 0.48
C LYS A 95 22.67 -3.93 -0.80
N LYS A 96 23.68 -4.39 -1.56
CA LYS A 96 24.08 -3.78 -2.83
C LYS A 96 23.33 -4.32 -4.05
N ARG A 97 22.71 -5.50 -3.93
CA ARG A 97 21.89 -6.16 -4.96
C ARG A 97 20.73 -6.90 -4.31
N ILE A 98 19.52 -6.67 -4.80
CA ILE A 98 18.33 -7.43 -4.42
C ILE A 98 17.41 -7.52 -5.64
N ASN A 99 16.82 -8.69 -5.87
CA ASN A 99 15.82 -8.85 -6.93
C ASN A 99 14.41 -8.68 -6.35
N PHE A 100 13.43 -8.48 -7.24
CA PHE A 100 12.04 -8.25 -6.85
C PHE A 100 11.45 -9.38 -5.99
N LYS A 101 11.73 -10.65 -6.34
CA LYS A 101 11.21 -11.81 -5.62
C LYS A 101 11.75 -11.86 -4.18
N THR A 102 13.05 -11.68 -4.01
CA THR A 102 13.69 -11.62 -2.69
C THR A 102 13.16 -10.43 -1.89
N LEU A 103 12.97 -9.26 -2.51
CA LEU A 103 12.40 -8.10 -1.83
C LEU A 103 10.95 -8.35 -1.36
N LEU A 104 10.14 -9.01 -2.19
CA LEU A 104 8.79 -9.45 -1.81
C LEU A 104 8.79 -10.44 -0.64
N GLU A 105 9.73 -11.37 -0.61
CA GLU A 105 9.89 -12.34 0.48
C GLU A 105 10.27 -11.62 1.78
N GLU A 106 11.20 -10.67 1.74
CA GLU A 106 11.62 -9.84 2.90
C GLU A 106 10.47 -9.01 3.47
N PHE A 107 9.58 -8.50 2.59
CA PHE A 107 8.39 -7.74 2.99
C PHE A 107 7.11 -8.58 3.10
N SER A 108 7.23 -9.92 3.08
CA SER A 108 6.11 -10.77 3.47
C SER A 108 5.84 -10.61 4.98
N VAL A 109 4.58 -10.72 5.40
CA VAL A 109 4.18 -10.50 6.81
C VAL A 109 4.96 -11.40 7.78
N GLU A 110 5.37 -12.59 7.34
CA GLU A 110 6.16 -13.55 8.11
C GLU A 110 7.58 -13.02 8.42
N ASN A 111 8.20 -12.27 7.50
CA ASN A 111 9.52 -11.68 7.67
C ASN A 111 9.50 -10.26 8.27
N LEU A 112 8.41 -9.51 8.07
CA LEU A 112 8.16 -8.25 8.80
C LEU A 112 8.14 -8.45 10.32
N VAL A 113 7.75 -9.65 10.81
CA VAL A 113 7.70 -10.00 12.24
C VAL A 113 9.04 -9.86 12.98
N LEU A 114 10.17 -9.90 12.28
CA LEU A 114 11.50 -9.82 12.90
C LEU A 114 12.09 -8.40 12.90
N SER A 115 11.40 -7.42 12.33
CA SER A 115 11.85 -6.03 12.28
C SER A 115 11.05 -5.14 13.22
N LYS A 116 11.73 -4.18 13.87
CA LYS A 116 11.13 -3.10 14.69
C LYS A 116 10.00 -2.37 13.94
N ALA A 117 10.07 -2.37 12.60
CA ALA A 117 9.07 -1.84 11.67
C ALA A 117 7.68 -2.47 11.78
N LYS A 118 7.50 -3.71 12.30
CA LYS A 118 6.16 -4.28 12.50
C LYS A 118 5.38 -3.54 13.59
N LYS A 119 6.05 -3.19 14.69
CA LYS A 119 5.39 -2.50 15.82
C LYS A 119 5.05 -1.05 15.45
N GLU A 120 5.93 -0.39 14.70
CA GLU A 120 5.72 0.95 14.14
C GLU A 120 4.65 0.96 13.04
N ALA A 121 4.62 -0.07 12.19
CA ALA A 121 3.53 -0.29 11.23
C ALA A 121 2.18 -0.54 11.91
N GLU A 122 2.13 -1.37 12.95
CA GLU A 122 0.91 -1.64 13.71
C GLU A 122 0.40 -0.37 14.44
N LEU A 123 1.32 0.48 14.94
CA LEU A 123 1.00 1.76 15.58
C LEU A 123 0.52 2.83 14.59
N PHE A 124 1.12 2.93 13.40
CA PHE A 124 0.72 3.90 12.38
C PHE A 124 -0.61 3.53 11.70
N ILE A 125 -0.96 2.24 11.69
CA ILE A 125 -2.06 1.73 10.88
C ILE A 125 -3.35 1.46 11.71
N GLY A 126 -3.30 1.23 13.02
CA GLY A 126 -4.53 0.92 13.77
C GLY A 126 -5.31 -0.26 13.13
N PRO A 127 -6.66 -0.27 13.06
CA PRO A 127 -7.45 -1.45 12.66
C PRO A 127 -7.16 -2.01 11.25
N TYR A 128 -6.40 -1.33 10.39
CA TYR A 128 -5.92 -1.92 9.14
C TYR A 128 -4.71 -2.82 9.45
N LYS A 129 -4.97 -4.02 9.97
CA LYS A 129 -3.96 -5.08 10.08
C LYS A 129 -3.11 -5.05 8.80
N LEU A 130 -1.78 -5.00 8.93
CA LEU A 130 -0.80 -5.33 7.89
C LEU A 130 -1.32 -6.59 7.20
N ALA A 131 -2.16 -6.38 6.20
CA ALA A 131 -2.81 -7.46 5.54
C ALA A 131 -1.65 -8.09 4.82
N ASN A 132 -1.49 -9.40 5.02
CA ASN A 132 -0.90 -10.27 4.02
C ASN A 132 -1.09 -9.61 2.64
N PHE A 133 -0.11 -9.71 1.73
CA PHE A 133 -0.38 -9.61 0.29
C PHE A 133 -1.35 -10.74 -0.11
N LYS A 134 -2.53 -10.70 0.48
CA LYS A 134 -3.73 -11.43 0.19
C LYS A 134 -4.21 -10.60 -0.96
N THR A 135 -3.82 -11.05 -2.14
CA THR A 135 -4.41 -10.75 -3.44
C THR A 135 -5.90 -11.12 -3.48
N GLU A 136 -6.58 -11.05 -2.33
CA GLU A 136 -7.93 -11.42 -2.03
C GLU A 136 -8.72 -10.14 -1.76
N ILE A 137 -9.78 -9.92 -2.53
CA ILE A 137 -10.81 -8.95 -2.19
C ILE A 137 -11.93 -9.68 -1.45
N SER A 138 -12.54 -9.03 -0.46
CA SER A 138 -13.62 -9.62 0.33
C SER A 138 -14.96 -8.94 0.07
N GLY A 139 -16.03 -9.71 0.17
CA GLY A 139 -17.40 -9.26 0.05
C GLY A 139 -18.34 -10.36 0.50
N GLU A 140 -19.55 -10.40 -0.03
CA GLU A 140 -20.56 -11.36 0.40
C GLU A 140 -21.07 -12.18 -0.77
N ARG A 141 -21.44 -13.43 -0.49
CA ARG A 141 -22.00 -14.35 -1.48
C ARG A 141 -23.13 -15.17 -0.90
N CYS A 142 -24.19 -15.31 -1.68
CA CYS A 142 -25.37 -16.07 -1.28
C CYS A 142 -25.09 -17.53 -1.61
N LEU A 143 -25.28 -18.40 -0.63
CA LEU A 143 -24.99 -19.81 -0.79
C LEU A 143 -26.08 -20.53 -1.61
N ASP A 144 -27.29 -19.95 -1.69
CA ASP A 144 -28.41 -20.53 -2.46
C ASP A 144 -28.38 -20.15 -3.95
N CYS A 145 -28.31 -18.85 -4.27
CA CYS A 145 -28.39 -18.38 -5.67
C CYS A 145 -27.05 -17.94 -6.27
N GLY A 146 -25.98 -17.93 -5.47
CA GLY A 146 -24.64 -17.54 -5.93
C GLY A 146 -24.43 -16.03 -6.14
N TYR A 147 -25.45 -15.19 -5.95
CA TYR A 147 -25.34 -13.74 -6.05
C TYR A 147 -24.24 -13.21 -5.11
N ALA A 148 -23.39 -12.34 -5.63
CA ALA A 148 -22.22 -11.84 -4.93
C ALA A 148 -22.09 -10.33 -5.03
N ILE A 149 -21.66 -9.71 -3.94
CA ILE A 149 -21.38 -8.27 -3.88
C ILE A 149 -20.01 -7.98 -3.27
N ILE A 150 -19.37 -6.92 -3.76
CA ILE A 150 -18.18 -6.32 -3.14
C ILE A 150 -18.49 -4.85 -2.86
N PRO A 151 -18.29 -4.38 -1.62
CA PRO A 151 -18.39 -2.95 -1.30
C PRO A 151 -17.32 -2.11 -2.02
N ASP A 152 -17.64 -0.89 -2.46
CA ASP A 152 -16.70 -0.01 -3.18
C ASP A 152 -15.45 0.29 -2.34
N ASN A 153 -15.61 0.54 -1.04
CA ASN A 153 -14.48 0.77 -0.13
C ASN A 153 -13.52 -0.44 -0.03
N LYS A 154 -13.98 -1.66 -0.37
CA LYS A 154 -13.11 -2.85 -0.44
C LYS A 154 -12.28 -2.90 -1.72
N ILE A 155 -12.69 -2.21 -2.78
CA ILE A 155 -11.92 -2.07 -4.01
C ILE A 155 -10.75 -1.12 -3.78
N ASP A 156 -11.02 0.02 -3.17
CA ASP A 156 -9.98 0.98 -2.80
C ASP A 156 -8.97 0.31 -1.87
N GLN A 157 -9.45 -0.31 -0.79
CA GLN A 157 -8.60 -1.06 0.13
C GLN A 157 -7.79 -2.16 -0.59
N PHE A 158 -8.36 -2.89 -1.55
CA PHE A 158 -7.64 -3.91 -2.30
C PHE A 158 -6.47 -3.32 -3.12
N ILE A 159 -6.68 -2.20 -3.82
CA ILE A 159 -5.65 -1.51 -4.61
C ILE A 159 -4.50 -1.07 -3.70
N LEU A 160 -4.87 -0.48 -2.57
CA LEU A 160 -3.95 0.09 -1.60
C LEU A 160 -3.14 -1.00 -0.89
N ASP A 161 -3.78 -2.09 -0.47
CA ASP A 161 -3.11 -3.17 0.26
C ASP A 161 -2.27 -4.08 -0.64
N ASN A 162 -2.53 -4.15 -1.95
CA ASN A 162 -1.90 -5.16 -2.82
C ASN A 162 -1.13 -4.59 -4.02
N ILE A 163 -1.61 -3.49 -4.62
CA ILE A 163 -1.07 -3.01 -5.89
C ILE A 163 0.00 -1.95 -5.66
N ILE A 164 -0.31 -0.94 -4.84
CA ILE A 164 0.64 0.16 -4.54
C ILE A 164 1.94 -0.34 -3.91
N PRO A 165 1.94 -1.22 -2.88
CA PRO A 165 3.16 -1.80 -2.35
C PRO A 165 4.00 -2.48 -3.44
N SER A 166 3.36 -3.27 -4.30
CA SER A 166 4.02 -4.00 -5.38
C SER A 166 4.69 -3.05 -6.37
N TRP A 167 4.06 -1.91 -6.69
CA TRP A 167 4.65 -0.88 -7.52
C TRP A 167 5.87 -0.23 -6.87
N VAL A 168 5.80 0.09 -5.58
CA VAL A 168 6.94 0.69 -4.84
C VAL A 168 8.12 -0.28 -4.79
N LEU A 169 7.87 -1.54 -4.45
CA LEU A 169 8.91 -2.58 -4.42
C LEU A 169 9.51 -2.81 -5.81
N TRP A 170 8.69 -2.91 -6.86
CA TRP A 170 9.17 -3.05 -8.23
C TRP A 170 9.99 -1.83 -8.67
N ALA A 171 9.53 -0.62 -8.36
CA ALA A 171 10.23 0.60 -8.71
C ALA A 171 11.58 0.71 -7.98
N SER A 172 11.68 0.22 -6.73
CA SER A 172 12.93 0.21 -5.97
C SER A 172 14.03 -0.61 -6.64
N VAL A 173 13.71 -1.84 -7.05
CA VAL A 173 14.71 -2.74 -7.64
C VAL A 173 15.08 -2.36 -9.07
N ASN A 174 14.23 -1.60 -9.76
CA ASN A 174 14.43 -1.14 -11.14
C ASN A 174 14.93 0.31 -11.25
N ASN A 175 15.28 0.96 -10.14
CA ASN A 175 15.73 2.36 -10.12
C ASN A 175 14.68 3.36 -10.69
N ARG A 176 13.39 3.10 -10.41
CA ARG A 176 12.23 3.85 -10.90
C ARG A 176 11.43 4.55 -9.79
N LEU A 177 11.95 4.64 -8.57
CA LEU A 177 11.22 5.24 -7.44
C LEU A 177 10.87 6.71 -7.68
N ILE A 178 11.79 7.48 -8.26
CA ILE A 178 11.57 8.89 -8.61
C ILE A 178 10.43 9.01 -9.64
N ASP A 179 10.43 8.15 -10.67
CA ASP A 179 9.37 8.12 -11.69
C ASP A 179 8.02 7.78 -11.05
N LEU A 180 7.98 6.77 -10.17
CA LEU A 180 6.78 6.39 -9.43
C LEU A 180 6.25 7.54 -8.56
N VAL A 181 7.14 8.19 -7.79
CA VAL A 181 6.77 9.35 -6.94
C VAL A 181 6.25 10.50 -7.79
N ASN A 182 6.89 10.81 -8.91
CA ASN A 182 6.39 11.84 -9.82
C ASN A 182 5.02 11.47 -10.37
N ARG A 183 4.79 10.22 -10.80
CA ARG A 183 3.48 9.77 -11.28
C ARG A 183 2.40 9.90 -10.21
N ILE A 184 2.69 9.52 -8.97
CA ILE A 184 1.77 9.56 -7.83
C ILE A 184 1.49 11.01 -7.36
N LEU A 185 2.41 11.94 -7.58
CA LEU A 185 2.23 13.35 -7.23
C LEU A 185 1.68 14.18 -8.38
N GLN A 186 1.93 13.77 -9.62
CA GLN A 186 1.30 14.28 -10.84
C GLN A 186 -0.03 13.61 -11.11
N TRP A 187 -0.55 12.82 -10.15
CA TRP A 187 -1.77 12.02 -10.20
C TRP A 187 -3.02 12.88 -10.36
N GLN A 188 -3.09 13.57 -11.50
CA GLN A 188 -4.25 14.21 -12.05
C GLN A 188 -5.16 13.11 -12.56
N ARG A 189 -5.93 12.49 -11.65
CA ARG A 189 -7.14 11.68 -11.87
C ARG A 189 -7.01 10.37 -12.68
N THR A 190 -6.39 10.33 -13.85
CA THR A 190 -6.62 9.24 -14.84
C THR A 190 -6.08 7.86 -14.45
N GLU A 191 -4.81 7.68 -14.05
CA GLU A 191 -4.25 6.31 -13.92
C GLU A 191 -4.83 5.49 -12.74
N LEU A 192 -5.22 6.11 -11.62
CA LEU A 192 -5.85 5.37 -10.50
C LEU A 192 -7.29 5.07 -10.82
N ASP A 193 -7.99 6.02 -11.44
CA ASP A 193 -9.36 5.85 -11.89
C ASP A 193 -9.42 4.76 -12.96
N GLU A 194 -8.45 4.72 -13.87
CA GLU A 194 -8.25 3.64 -14.84
C GLU A 194 -7.99 2.31 -14.14
N LEU A 195 -7.06 2.25 -13.18
CA LEU A 195 -6.80 1.02 -12.41
C LEU A 195 -8.04 0.58 -11.63
N LYS A 196 -8.72 1.49 -10.94
CA LYS A 196 -9.96 1.22 -10.20
C LYS A 196 -11.02 0.71 -11.16
N GLN A 197 -11.15 1.32 -12.34
CA GLN A 197 -12.07 0.90 -13.38
C GLN A 197 -11.72 -0.49 -13.92
N GLU A 198 -10.44 -0.78 -14.17
CA GLU A 198 -9.96 -2.10 -14.59
C GLU A 198 -10.31 -3.18 -13.56
N ILE A 199 -10.10 -2.89 -12.27
CA ILE A 199 -10.46 -3.79 -11.17
C ILE A 199 -11.98 -3.96 -11.11
N CYS A 200 -12.76 -2.87 -11.22
CA CYS A 200 -14.21 -2.93 -11.30
C CYS A 200 -14.69 -3.81 -12.46
N ASP A 201 -14.06 -3.70 -13.62
CA ASP A 201 -14.40 -4.50 -14.79
C ASP A 201 -13.98 -5.97 -14.63
N CYS A 202 -12.89 -6.26 -13.92
CA CYS A 202 -12.55 -7.62 -13.49
C CYS A 202 -13.62 -8.20 -12.56
N ILE A 203 -14.11 -7.43 -11.59
CA ILE A 203 -15.16 -7.83 -10.63
C ILE A 203 -16.46 -8.13 -11.39
N ARG A 204 -16.92 -7.22 -12.26
CA ARG A 204 -18.14 -7.40 -13.07
C ARG A 204 -18.05 -8.60 -14.00
N ARG A 205 -16.90 -8.80 -14.67
CA ARG A 205 -16.65 -9.99 -15.52
C ARG A 205 -16.65 -11.31 -14.74
N SER A 206 -16.57 -11.24 -13.41
CA SER A 206 -16.63 -12.39 -12.50
C SER A 206 -18.04 -12.60 -11.94
N SER A 207 -19.04 -11.90 -12.49
CA SER A 207 -20.45 -11.95 -12.06
C SER A 207 -20.65 -11.53 -10.60
N ILE A 208 -19.86 -10.54 -10.16
CA ILE A 208 -19.96 -9.92 -8.84
C ILE A 208 -20.41 -8.47 -9.03
N GLU A 209 -21.39 -8.03 -8.24
CA GLU A 209 -21.89 -6.66 -8.25
C GLU A 209 -21.10 -5.77 -7.27
N ILE A 210 -20.97 -4.48 -7.60
CA ILE A 210 -20.30 -3.49 -6.74
C ILE A 210 -21.37 -2.63 -6.08
N ARG A 211 -21.31 -2.48 -4.76
CA ARG A 211 -22.29 -1.69 -3.98
C ARG A 211 -21.61 -0.77 -2.97
N GLY A 212 -22.34 0.21 -2.45
CA GLY A 212 -21.85 1.08 -1.38
C GLY A 212 -21.74 0.38 -0.01
N SER A 213 -22.50 -0.70 0.21
CA SER A 213 -22.52 -1.41 1.48
C SER A 213 -22.82 -2.91 1.31
N MET A 214 -22.52 -3.66 2.36
CA MET A 214 -22.90 -5.07 2.54
C MET A 214 -24.43 -5.20 2.64
N TRP A 215 -25.00 -6.38 2.36
CA TRP A 215 -26.42 -6.61 2.60
C TRP A 215 -26.73 -6.65 4.09
N SER A 216 -27.97 -6.36 4.46
CA SER A 216 -28.35 -6.22 5.86
C SER A 216 -28.79 -7.53 6.51
N LYS A 217 -29.58 -8.38 5.82
CA LYS A 217 -30.12 -9.64 6.40
C LYS A 217 -30.45 -10.76 5.40
N LYS A 218 -30.85 -10.41 4.17
CA LYS A 218 -31.31 -11.37 3.16
C LYS A 218 -30.68 -11.05 1.82
N CYS A 219 -30.40 -12.09 1.03
CA CYS A 219 -29.97 -11.93 -0.35
C CYS A 219 -30.98 -11.08 -1.13
N PRO A 220 -30.57 -9.99 -1.81
CA PRO A 220 -31.50 -9.13 -2.53
C PRO A 220 -32.14 -9.84 -3.72
N GLN A 221 -31.46 -10.85 -4.29
CA GLN A 221 -31.92 -11.61 -5.46
C GLN A 221 -32.92 -12.72 -5.09
N CYS A 222 -32.58 -13.63 -4.17
CA CYS A 222 -33.43 -14.79 -3.85
C CYS A 222 -34.10 -14.72 -2.46
N LYS A 223 -33.87 -13.67 -1.68
CA LYS A 223 -34.36 -13.47 -0.30
C LYS A 223 -33.90 -14.51 0.73
N SER A 224 -33.00 -15.42 0.35
CA SER A 224 -32.37 -16.36 1.27
C SER A 224 -31.63 -15.64 2.39
N LYS A 225 -31.59 -16.29 3.57
CA LYS A 225 -30.74 -15.89 4.68
C LYS A 225 -29.37 -16.58 4.64
N ASP A 226 -29.19 -17.61 3.81
CA ASP A 226 -27.94 -18.38 3.77
C ASP A 226 -26.88 -17.66 2.94
N HIS A 227 -25.94 -17.05 3.64
CA HIS A 227 -24.91 -16.25 3.03
C HIS A 227 -23.62 -16.21 3.85
N ALA A 228 -22.53 -15.85 3.18
CA ALA A 228 -21.19 -15.94 3.74
C ALA A 228 -20.34 -14.73 3.33
N VAL A 229 -19.35 -14.41 4.16
CA VAL A 229 -18.24 -13.56 3.73
C VAL A 229 -17.36 -14.40 2.83
N TYR A 230 -17.26 -13.98 1.58
CA TYR A 230 -16.44 -14.62 0.57
C TYR A 230 -15.21 -13.77 0.28
N ARG A 231 -14.13 -14.45 -0.09
CA ARG A 231 -12.89 -13.84 -0.58
C ARG A 231 -12.60 -14.35 -1.98
N TRP A 232 -12.10 -13.47 -2.83
CA TRP A 232 -11.77 -13.80 -4.22
C TRP A 232 -10.37 -13.34 -4.57
N LYS A 233 -9.59 -14.19 -5.27
CA LYS A 233 -8.28 -13.81 -5.82
C LYS A 233 -8.37 -13.36 -7.25
N LEU A 234 -7.66 -12.28 -7.58
CA LEU A 234 -7.44 -11.88 -8.96
C LEU A 234 -6.47 -12.86 -9.63
N ARG A 235 -6.88 -13.48 -10.74
CA ARG A 235 -6.00 -14.30 -11.57
C ARG A 235 -5.71 -13.59 -12.89
N SER A 236 -4.45 -13.27 -13.12
CA SER A 236 -4.00 -12.71 -14.40
C SER A 236 -4.10 -13.78 -15.48
N SER A 237 -4.91 -13.52 -16.51
CA SER A 237 -5.06 -14.33 -17.71
C SER A 237 -5.46 -13.42 -18.87
N LYS A 238 -5.63 -13.94 -20.11
CA LYS A 238 -6.14 -13.16 -21.26
C LYS A 238 -7.41 -12.35 -20.95
N LYS A 239 -8.21 -12.78 -19.96
CA LYS A 239 -9.29 -11.98 -19.34
C LYS A 239 -9.20 -12.11 -17.82
N SER A 240 -8.55 -11.14 -17.17
CA SER A 240 -8.44 -11.11 -15.70
C SER A 240 -9.80 -11.21 -15.02
N ARG A 241 -9.91 -12.13 -14.06
CA ARG A 241 -11.14 -12.43 -13.30
C ARG A 241 -10.80 -12.77 -11.85
N PHE A 242 -11.78 -12.56 -10.99
CA PHE A 242 -11.78 -12.91 -9.58
C PHE A 242 -12.35 -14.32 -9.39
N PHE A 243 -11.63 -15.16 -8.64
CA PHE A 243 -12.02 -16.54 -8.35
C PHE A 243 -12.13 -16.76 -6.85
N PRO A 244 -13.17 -17.46 -6.37
CA PRO A 244 -13.35 -17.69 -4.95
C PRO A 244 -12.20 -18.51 -4.37
N VAL A 245 -11.75 -18.14 -3.17
CA VAL A 245 -10.78 -18.95 -2.40
C VAL A 245 -11.49 -20.04 -1.61
N LYS A 246 -10.74 -21.02 -1.07
CA LYS A 246 -11.33 -22.14 -0.30
C LYS A 246 -11.73 -21.76 1.14
N ASN A 247 -11.11 -20.71 1.70
CA ASN A 247 -11.22 -20.37 3.13
C ASN A 247 -12.26 -19.25 3.37
N ASN A 248 -13.51 -19.46 2.94
CA ASN A 248 -14.61 -18.51 3.17
C ASN A 248 -15.31 -18.76 4.50
N ILE A 249 -15.88 -17.71 5.10
CA ILE A 249 -16.50 -17.76 6.43
C ILE A 249 -18.01 -17.71 6.27
N LYS A 250 -18.69 -18.79 6.67
CA LYS A 250 -20.15 -18.80 6.77
C LYS A 250 -20.58 -17.89 7.92
N LEU A 251 -21.51 -16.98 7.65
CA LEU A 251 -22.11 -16.16 8.70
C LEU A 251 -23.33 -16.89 9.23
N ASN A 252 -23.24 -17.38 10.47
CA ASN A 252 -24.40 -17.91 11.16
C ASN A 252 -25.13 -16.73 11.80
N PHE A 253 -26.34 -16.43 11.31
CA PHE A 253 -27.25 -15.45 11.92
C PHE A 253 -28.42 -16.17 12.60
#